data_AF-A0A9E4UZL9-F1
#
_entry.id   AF-A0A9E4UZL9-F1
#
_cell.length_a   1.000
_cell.length_b   1.000
_cell.length_c   1.000
_cell.angle_alpha   90.00
_cell.angle_beta   90.00
_cell.angle_gamma   90.00
#
_symmetry.space_group_name_H-M   'P 1'
#
loop_
_entity.id
_entity.type
_entity.pdbx_description
1 polymer ?
#
loop_
_entity_poly.entity_id
_entity_poly.type
_entity_poly.pdbx_seq_one_letter_code
_entity_poly.pdbx_strand_id
1 'polypeptide(L)'
;MGMTVSYGTVTKHYSKGLTNRRCLLIFGAILTVAGIVGFFAPSNPQAIFELGVGQSIAYLVLGLSSLAVGEVWNSDYKRVFLGIEGLFFLVIAVAGFIAASMVNSDYGINLGIFHVQHPWENAAHLLLGVIFVGTALYPRRFRDYSFASNVSD
;
A
#
# COMPACT_ATOMS: atom_id res chain seq x y z
N MET A 1 -16.38 -15.59 4.59
CA MET A 1 -17.60 -15.44 5.42
C MET A 1 -18.08 -14.00 5.37
N GLY A 2 -19.23 -13.76 4.73
CA GLY A 2 -19.92 -12.47 4.78
C GLY A 2 -21.13 -12.53 5.70
N MET A 3 -21.52 -11.40 6.27
CA MET A 3 -22.77 -11.28 7.03
C MET A 3 -23.86 -10.83 6.06
N THR A 4 -25.06 -11.37 6.16
CA THR A 4 -26.20 -10.88 5.38
C THR A 4 -27.20 -10.31 6.37
N VAL A 5 -27.47 -9.01 6.30
CA VAL A 5 -28.47 -8.36 7.16
C VAL A 5 -29.63 -7.94 6.28
N SER A 6 -30.82 -8.43 6.59
CA SER A 6 -32.06 -8.04 5.90
C SER A 6 -32.86 -7.10 6.80
N TYR A 7 -33.13 -5.90 6.31
CA TYR A 7 -34.12 -5.00 6.91
C TYR A 7 -35.27 -4.86 5.90
N GLY A 8 -36.41 -5.49 6.20
CA GLY A 8 -37.52 -5.60 5.24
C GLY A 8 -37.10 -6.38 3.97
N THR A 9 -37.45 -5.87 2.78
CA THR A 9 -37.13 -6.45 1.46
C THR A 9 -35.70 -6.20 0.99
N VAL A 10 -34.88 -5.48 1.76
CA VAL A 10 -33.50 -5.14 1.37
C VAL A 10 -32.51 -6.07 2.04
N THR A 11 -31.93 -6.97 1.24
CA THR A 11 -30.85 -7.86 1.67
C THR A 11 -29.49 -7.18 1.46
N LYS A 12 -28.76 -6.87 2.54
CA LYS A 12 -27.39 -6.31 2.49
C LYS A 12 -26.36 -7.42 2.69
N HIS A 13 -25.49 -7.65 1.72
CA HIS A 13 -24.36 -8.57 1.84
C HIS A 13 -23.08 -7.82 2.26
N TYR A 14 -22.57 -8.15 3.44
CA TYR A 14 -21.35 -7.62 4.01
C TYR A 14 -20.21 -8.61 3.74
N SER A 15 -19.33 -8.33 2.78
CA SER A 15 -18.08 -9.09 2.68
C SER A 15 -17.04 -8.50 3.64
N LYS A 16 -16.39 -9.33 4.48
CA LYS A 16 -15.25 -8.94 5.32
C LYS A 16 -13.98 -8.71 4.47
N GLY A 17 -14.08 -7.93 3.41
CA GLY A 17 -12.97 -7.60 2.53
C GLY A 17 -11.94 -6.66 3.14
N LEU A 18 -10.83 -6.52 2.44
CA LEU A 18 -9.91 -5.41 2.64
C LEU A 18 -10.62 -4.12 2.15
N THR A 19 -10.90 -3.21 3.08
CA THR A 19 -11.47 -1.87 2.78
C THR A 19 -10.35 -0.86 2.61
N ASN A 20 -10.61 0.30 1.99
CA ASN A 20 -9.58 1.36 1.83
C ASN A 20 -8.91 1.70 3.18
N ARG A 21 -9.73 1.91 4.23
CA ARG A 21 -9.23 2.13 5.60
C ARG A 21 -8.35 0.98 6.08
N ARG A 22 -8.81 -0.28 5.99
CA ARG A 22 -8.03 -1.43 6.48
C ARG A 22 -6.74 -1.63 5.69
N CYS A 23 -6.77 -1.40 4.39
CA CYS A 23 -5.59 -1.46 3.53
C CYS A 23 -4.55 -0.42 3.96
N LEU A 24 -4.97 0.85 4.09
CA LEU A 24 -4.10 1.93 4.56
C LEU A 24 -3.52 1.66 5.95
N LEU A 25 -4.33 1.12 6.87
CA LEU A 25 -3.85 0.85 8.24
C LEU A 25 -2.88 -0.33 8.31
N ILE A 26 -3.19 -1.44 7.64
CA ILE A 26 -2.35 -2.65 7.67
C ILE A 26 -1.04 -2.39 6.93
N PHE A 27 -1.11 -1.92 5.69
CA PHE A 27 0.08 -1.69 4.88
C PHE A 27 0.83 -0.45 5.33
N GLY A 28 0.15 0.58 5.83
CA GLY A 28 0.80 1.72 6.49
C GLY A 28 1.64 1.29 7.68
N ALA A 29 1.11 0.42 8.56
CA ALA A 29 1.87 -0.13 9.68
C ALA A 29 3.08 -0.95 9.19
N ILE A 30 2.90 -1.81 8.18
CA ILE A 30 4.00 -2.60 7.59
C ILE A 30 5.10 -1.68 7.04
N LEU A 31 4.72 -0.65 6.28
CA LEU A 31 5.66 0.31 5.70
C LEU A 31 6.38 1.13 6.78
N THR A 32 5.68 1.59 7.82
CA THR A 32 6.29 2.28 8.95
C THR A 32 7.31 1.38 9.66
N VAL A 33 6.95 0.13 9.95
CA VAL A 33 7.87 -0.82 10.58
C VAL A 33 9.07 -1.10 9.67
N ALA A 34 8.85 -1.33 8.36
CA ALA A 34 9.93 -1.53 7.40
C ALA A 34 10.87 -0.32 7.34
N GLY A 35 10.34 0.90 7.33
CA GLY A 35 11.12 2.13 7.37
C GLY A 35 11.95 2.27 8.64
N ILE A 36 11.36 1.98 9.81
CA ILE A 36 12.09 1.99 11.10
C ILE A 36 13.21 0.94 11.08
N VAL A 37 12.88 -0.31 10.73
CA VAL A 37 13.85 -1.42 10.67
C VAL A 37 14.99 -1.10 9.72
N GLY A 38 14.72 -0.46 8.58
CA GLY A 38 15.75 -0.08 7.62
C GLY A 38 16.82 0.87 8.15
N PHE A 39 16.53 1.69 9.18
CA PHE A 39 17.56 2.49 9.86
C PHE A 39 18.46 1.67 10.79
N PHE A 40 17.97 0.55 11.31
CA PHE A 40 18.69 -0.30 12.26
C PHE A 40 19.31 -1.54 11.59
N ALA A 41 18.91 -1.86 10.36
CA ALA A 41 19.47 -2.94 9.58
C ALA A 41 20.83 -2.51 9.01
N PRO A 42 21.93 -3.20 9.32
CA PRO A 42 23.23 -2.86 8.75
C PRO A 42 23.19 -3.06 7.23
N SER A 43 23.61 -2.05 6.48
CA SER A 43 23.79 -2.11 5.03
C SER A 43 24.94 -3.07 4.71
N ASN A 44 24.60 -4.33 4.51
CA ASN A 44 25.52 -5.35 4.03
C ASN A 44 24.97 -5.88 2.70
N PRO A 45 25.70 -5.75 1.58
CA PRO A 45 25.22 -6.16 0.26
C PRO A 45 24.91 -7.66 0.12
N GLN A 46 25.25 -8.47 1.14
CA GLN A 46 24.91 -9.89 1.24
C GLN A 46 23.72 -10.18 2.16
N ALA A 47 23.20 -9.15 2.85
CA ALA A 47 22.03 -9.28 3.70
C ALA A 47 20.79 -9.48 2.84
N ILE A 48 19.92 -10.38 3.31
CA ILE A 48 18.64 -10.67 2.66
C ILE A 48 17.73 -9.43 2.70
N PHE A 49 17.92 -8.53 3.68
CA PHE A 49 17.19 -7.27 3.80
C PHE A 49 18.20 -6.13 3.89
N GLU A 50 18.42 -5.44 2.78
CA GLU A 50 19.14 -4.17 2.78
C GLU A 50 18.17 -3.06 2.38
N LEU A 51 18.00 -2.10 3.27
CA LEU A 51 17.17 -0.94 3.04
C LEU A 51 18.05 0.30 3.13
N GLY A 52 18.29 0.94 1.99
CA GLY A 52 19.01 2.22 1.98
C GLY A 52 18.30 3.26 2.86
N VAL A 53 19.07 4.22 3.38
CA VAL A 53 18.52 5.30 4.22
C VAL A 53 17.40 6.06 3.51
N GLY A 54 17.55 6.34 2.20
CA GLY A 54 16.52 7.00 1.39
C GLY A 54 15.22 6.19 1.30
N GLN A 55 15.33 4.88 1.05
CA GLN A 55 14.19 3.96 0.98
C GLN A 55 13.50 3.82 2.34
N SER A 56 14.28 3.79 3.43
CA SER A 56 13.78 3.76 4.81
C SER A 56 12.97 5.02 5.14
N ILE A 57 13.47 6.20 4.77
CA ILE A 57 12.73 7.46 4.91
C ILE A 57 11.43 7.42 4.08
N ALA A 58 11.50 6.96 2.83
CA ALA A 58 10.33 6.90 1.96
C ALA A 58 9.23 5.99 2.54
N TYR A 59 9.60 4.79 3.00
CA TYR A 59 8.66 3.86 3.66
C TYR A 59 8.10 4.42 4.96
N LEU A 60 8.91 5.13 5.75
CA LEU A 60 8.44 5.75 6.98
C LEU A 60 7.39 6.84 6.68
N VAL A 61 7.66 7.72 5.72
CA VAL A 61 6.74 8.80 5.33
C VAL A 61 5.46 8.25 4.71
N LEU A 62 5.57 7.32 3.77
CA LEU A 62 4.40 6.66 3.15
C LEU A 62 3.60 5.88 4.20
N GLY A 63 4.26 5.14 5.08
CA GLY A 63 3.60 4.39 6.15
C GLY A 63 2.84 5.29 7.12
N LEU A 64 3.47 6.34 7.64
CA LEU A 64 2.84 7.27 8.59
C LEU A 64 1.71 8.07 7.94
N SER A 65 1.87 8.51 6.69
CA SER A 65 0.80 9.19 5.95
C SER A 65 -0.37 8.25 5.66
N SER A 66 -0.11 7.00 5.26
CA SER A 66 -1.11 5.94 5.13
C SER A 66 -1.90 5.73 6.43
N LEU A 67 -1.23 5.66 7.58
CA LEU A 67 -1.89 5.53 8.88
C LEU A 67 -2.78 6.75 9.20
N ALA A 68 -2.25 7.95 9.02
CA ALA A 68 -2.97 9.20 9.29
C ALA A 68 -4.21 9.36 8.38
N VAL A 69 -4.06 9.13 7.08
CA VAL A 69 -5.15 9.17 6.10
C VAL A 69 -6.17 8.06 6.39
N GLY A 70 -5.70 6.86 6.73
CA GLY A 70 -6.53 5.70 7.09
C GLY A 70 -7.46 5.96 8.27
N GLU A 71 -7.03 6.75 9.25
CA GLU A 71 -7.88 7.15 10.38
C GLU A 71 -8.74 8.36 10.05
N VAL A 72 -8.12 9.49 9.69
CA VAL A 72 -8.74 10.81 9.81
C VAL A 72 -9.61 11.19 8.60
N TRP A 73 -9.30 10.68 7.41
CA TRP A 73 -9.93 11.20 6.18
C TRP A 73 -11.26 10.50 5.84
N ASN A 74 -12.06 11.13 4.99
CA ASN A 74 -13.28 10.49 4.49
C ASN A 74 -12.95 9.38 3.45
N SER A 75 -13.96 8.58 3.09
CA SER A 75 -13.77 7.42 2.20
C SER A 75 -13.27 7.80 0.80
N ASP A 76 -13.69 8.94 0.26
CA ASP A 76 -13.32 9.39 -1.09
C ASP A 76 -11.84 9.79 -1.16
N TYR A 77 -11.36 10.59 -0.20
CA TYR A 77 -9.95 10.97 -0.15
C TYR A 77 -9.05 9.77 0.17
N LYS A 78 -9.48 8.85 1.04
CA LYS A 78 -8.78 7.58 1.29
C LYS A 78 -8.57 6.78 0.00
N ARG A 79 -9.58 6.74 -0.86
CA ARG A 79 -9.52 6.03 -2.15
C ARG A 79 -8.51 6.66 -3.10
N VAL A 80 -8.56 7.99 -3.24
CA VAL A 80 -7.64 8.73 -4.12
C VAL A 80 -6.20 8.56 -3.65
N PHE A 81 -5.96 8.76 -2.35
CA PHE A 81 -4.64 8.60 -1.75
C PHE A 81 -4.08 7.19 -1.98
N LEU A 82 -4.89 6.17 -1.70
CA LEU A 82 -4.52 4.77 -1.90
C LEU A 82 -4.24 4.44 -3.38
N GLY A 83 -4.97 5.07 -4.31
CA GLY A 83 -4.70 4.96 -5.75
C GLY A 83 -3.36 5.59 -6.15
N ILE A 84 -3.02 6.74 -5.57
CA ILE A 84 -1.75 7.44 -5.83
C ILE A 84 -0.57 6.62 -5.31
N GLU A 85 -0.63 6.14 -4.06
CA GLU A 85 0.41 5.26 -3.50
C GLU A 85 0.57 3.98 -4.30
N GLY A 86 -0.53 3.35 -4.68
CA GLY A 86 -0.49 2.15 -5.50
C GLY A 86 0.16 2.41 -6.86
N LEU A 87 -0.19 3.51 -7.52
CA LEU A 87 0.41 3.88 -8.80
C LEU A 87 1.92 4.15 -8.64
N PHE A 88 2.32 4.83 -7.56
CA PHE A 88 3.72 5.07 -7.24
C PHE A 88 4.51 3.76 -7.13
N PHE A 89 3.99 2.78 -6.38
CA PHE A 89 4.63 1.46 -6.26
C PHE A 89 4.66 0.68 -7.58
N LEU A 90 3.61 0.76 -8.40
CA LEU A 90 3.60 0.15 -9.73
C LEU A 90 4.65 0.78 -10.65
N VAL A 91 4.79 2.10 -10.63
CA VAL A 91 5.79 2.80 -11.44
C VAL A 91 7.21 2.37 -11.06
N ILE A 92 7.51 2.29 -9.75
CA ILE A 92 8.80 1.78 -9.27
C ILE A 92 9.01 0.33 -9.73
N ALA A 93 8.00 -0.53 -9.56
CA ALA A 93 8.11 -1.94 -9.94
C ALA A 93 8.38 -2.11 -11.44
N VAL A 94 7.63 -1.41 -12.29
CA VAL A 94 7.80 -1.43 -13.75
C VAL A 94 9.18 -0.90 -14.12
N ALA A 95 9.61 0.23 -13.55
CA ALA A 95 10.94 0.79 -13.79
C ALA A 95 12.05 -0.19 -13.37
N GLY A 96 11.90 -0.87 -12.24
CA GLY A 96 12.85 -1.88 -11.77
C GLY A 96 12.93 -3.09 -12.70
N PHE A 97 11.81 -3.58 -13.24
CA PHE A 97 11.83 -4.71 -14.18
C PHE A 97 12.44 -4.32 -15.52
N ILE A 98 12.15 -3.12 -16.02
CA ILE A 98 12.75 -2.60 -17.25
C ILE A 98 14.26 -2.45 -17.06
N ALA A 99 14.71 -1.81 -15.98
CA ALA A 99 16.13 -1.62 -15.70
C ALA A 99 16.87 -2.95 -15.53
N ALA A 100 16.26 -3.94 -14.86
CA ALA A 100 16.82 -5.29 -14.73
C ALA A 100 16.99 -5.99 -16.07
N SER A 101 16.10 -5.73 -17.03
CA SER A 101 16.21 -6.28 -18.38
C SER A 101 17.29 -5.62 -19.25
N MET A 102 17.71 -4.40 -18.90
CA MET A 102 18.67 -3.61 -19.68
C MET A 102 20.08 -3.60 -19.10
N VAL A 103 20.21 -3.79 -17.78
CA VAL A 103 21.48 -3.68 -17.06
C VAL A 103 21.62 -4.87 -16.12
N ASN A 104 22.62 -5.72 -16.36
CA ASN A 104 23.08 -6.69 -15.37
C ASN A 104 23.92 -5.96 -14.34
N SER A 105 23.34 -5.68 -13.18
CA SER A 105 24.03 -5.08 -12.03
C SER A 105 24.08 -6.08 -10.89
N ASP A 106 25.29 -6.55 -10.55
CA ASP A 106 25.53 -7.38 -9.37
C ASP A 106 25.31 -6.62 -8.05
N TYR A 107 25.19 -5.28 -8.11
CA TYR A 107 25.05 -4.39 -6.94
C TYR A 107 23.63 -3.82 -6.78
N GLY A 108 22.66 -4.31 -7.56
CA GLY A 108 21.29 -3.81 -7.56
C GLY A 108 21.05 -2.62 -8.50
N ILE A 109 19.78 -2.25 -8.63
CA ILE A 109 19.27 -1.23 -9.55
C ILE A 109 18.85 -0.01 -8.74
N ASN A 110 19.55 1.09 -8.95
CA ASN A 110 19.19 2.36 -8.34
C ASN A 110 18.09 3.05 -9.16
N LEU A 111 16.91 3.23 -8.57
CA LEU A 111 15.76 3.94 -9.12
C LEU A 111 15.56 5.31 -8.42
N GLY A 112 16.65 5.93 -7.96
CA GLY A 112 16.66 7.20 -7.24
C GLY A 112 16.60 7.00 -5.73
N ILE A 113 15.43 7.21 -5.13
CA ILE A 113 15.23 7.04 -3.68
C ILE A 113 15.13 5.54 -3.29
N PHE A 114 14.74 4.70 -4.26
CA PHE A 114 14.63 3.25 -4.10
C PHE A 114 15.83 2.58 -4.76
N HIS A 115 16.47 1.68 -4.04
CA HIS A 115 17.58 0.89 -4.57
C HIS A 115 17.18 -0.57 -4.45
N VAL A 116 16.83 -1.17 -5.60
CA VAL A 116 16.36 -2.55 -5.70
C VAL A 116 17.58 -3.47 -5.75
N GLN A 117 17.94 -4.07 -4.62
CA GLN A 117 19.10 -4.97 -4.56
C GLN A 117 18.78 -6.37 -5.02
N HIS A 118 17.57 -6.82 -4.67
CA HIS A 118 17.15 -8.18 -4.92
C HIS A 118 15.88 -8.21 -5.77
N PRO A 119 15.73 -9.21 -6.67
CA PRO A 119 14.53 -9.31 -7.52
C PRO A 119 13.21 -9.38 -6.75
N TRP A 120 13.23 -9.91 -5.52
CA TRP A 120 12.04 -10.04 -4.68
C TRP A 120 11.55 -8.70 -4.14
N GLU A 121 12.42 -7.68 -4.01
CA GLU A 121 12.01 -6.32 -3.60
C GLU A 121 11.11 -5.70 -4.66
N ASN A 122 11.50 -5.85 -5.92
CA ASN A 122 10.71 -5.36 -7.05
C ASN A 122 9.36 -6.08 -7.16
N ALA A 123 9.33 -7.38 -6.85
CA ALA A 123 8.10 -8.14 -6.74
C ALA A 123 7.22 -7.66 -5.57
N ALA A 124 7.83 -7.24 -4.45
CA ALA A 124 7.10 -6.65 -3.32
C ALA A 124 6.49 -5.30 -3.68
N HIS A 125 7.21 -4.42 -4.39
CA HIS A 125 6.67 -3.17 -4.93
C HIS A 125 5.52 -3.43 -5.89
N LEU A 126 5.65 -4.41 -6.79
CA LEU A 126 4.57 -4.80 -7.70
C LEU A 126 3.33 -5.25 -6.93
N LEU A 127 3.51 -6.12 -5.93
CA LEU A 127 2.42 -6.65 -5.13
C LEU A 127 1.72 -5.56 -4.33
N LEU A 128 2.46 -4.67 -3.68
CA LEU A 128 1.91 -3.49 -3.00
C LEU A 128 1.14 -2.60 -3.97
N GLY A 129 1.72 -2.31 -5.14
CA GLY A 129 1.08 -1.50 -6.17
C GLY A 129 -0.24 -2.10 -6.66
N VAL A 130 -0.27 -3.41 -6.95
CA VAL A 130 -1.48 -4.13 -7.35
C VAL A 130 -2.53 -4.13 -6.24
N ILE A 131 -2.14 -4.35 -4.98
CA ILE A 131 -3.07 -4.36 -3.85
C ILE A 131 -3.68 -2.97 -3.63
N PHE A 132 -2.86 -1.92 -3.62
CA PHE A 132 -3.32 -0.55 -3.43
C PHE A 132 -4.17 -0.09 -4.61
N VAL A 133 -3.69 -0.17 -5.86
CA VAL A 133 -4.50 0.21 -7.03
C VAL A 133 -5.76 -0.65 -7.15
N GLY A 134 -5.65 -1.96 -6.93
CA GLY A 134 -6.78 -2.87 -6.94
C GLY A 134 -7.83 -2.50 -5.90
N THR A 135 -7.41 -2.14 -4.69
CA THR A 135 -8.34 -1.73 -3.62
C THR A 135 -8.94 -0.34 -3.89
N ALA A 136 -8.20 0.58 -4.54
CA ALA A 136 -8.74 1.87 -4.99
C ALA A 136 -9.75 1.71 -6.15
N LEU A 137 -9.45 0.87 -7.14
CA LEU A 137 -10.27 0.72 -8.35
C LEU A 137 -11.49 -0.16 -8.15
N TYR A 138 -11.42 -1.13 -7.23
CA TYR A 138 -12.55 -1.94 -6.82
C TYR A 138 -13.07 -1.47 -5.45
N PRO A 139 -13.76 -0.31 -5.37
CA PRO A 139 -14.48 0.03 -4.18
C PRO A 139 -15.50 -1.09 -3.97
N ARG A 140 -15.28 -1.93 -2.96
CA ARG A 140 -16.37 -2.75 -2.43
C ARG A 140 -17.35 -1.73 -1.91
N ARG A 141 -18.37 -1.42 -2.73
CA ARG A 141 -19.50 -0.58 -2.36
C ARG A 141 -20.02 -1.14 -1.04
N PHE A 142 -19.61 -0.53 0.07
CA PHE A 142 -20.54 -0.31 1.14
C PHE A 142 -21.68 0.42 0.45
N ARG A 143 -22.78 -0.30 0.27
CA ARG A 143 -23.98 0.28 -0.30
C ARG A 143 -24.50 1.22 0.77
N ASP A 144 -23.91 2.41 0.83
CA ASP A 144 -24.37 3.55 1.60
C ASP A 144 -25.68 3.99 0.95
N TYR A 145 -26.74 3.31 1.36
CA TYR A 145 -28.08 3.86 1.31
C TYR A 145 -28.70 3.63 2.68
N SER A 146 -28.58 4.67 3.50
CA SER A 146 -29.74 5.26 4.16
C SER A 146 -29.58 6.77 4.01
N PHE A 147 -30.40 7.36 3.14
CA PHE A 147 -30.71 8.78 3.24
C PHE A 147 -31.13 9.07 4.70
N ALA A 148 -30.59 10.13 5.28
CA ALA A 148 -30.84 10.67 6.62
C ALA A 148 -30.07 10.02 7.80
N SER A 149 -28.85 10.50 8.04
CA SER A 149 -28.47 11.07 9.35
C SER A 149 -27.05 11.66 9.28
N ASN A 150 -26.97 12.99 9.39
CA ASN A 150 -25.73 13.77 9.44
C ASN A 150 -25.01 13.61 10.79
N VAL A 151 -24.47 12.43 11.09
CA VAL A 151 -23.51 12.24 12.18
C VAL A 151 -22.57 11.11 11.78
N SER A 152 -21.26 11.32 11.78
CA SER A 152 -20.29 10.26 11.51
C SER A 152 -19.35 10.09 12.70
N ASP A 153 -19.57 8.99 13.44
CA ASP A 153 -18.59 8.32 14.31
C ASP A 153 -17.44 7.69 13.50
#